data_AF-A0A0C2W3J7-F1
#
_entry.id   AF-A0A0C2W3J7-F1
#
_cell.length_a   1.000
_cell.length_b   1.000
_cell.length_c   1.000
_cell.angle_alpha   90.00
_cell.angle_beta   90.00
_cell.angle_gamma   90.00
#
_symmetry.space_group_name_H-M   'P 1'
#
loop_
_entity.id
_entity.type
_entity.pdbx_description
1 polymer ?
#
loop_
_entity_poly.entity_id
_entity_poly.type
_entity_poly.pdbx_seq_one_letter_code
_entity_poly.pdbx_strand_id
1 'polypeptide(L)'
;WHPFPNRVLWAFSWREFMEVQASEAQIAQGLDILEAMSLLSSGGNTNNIPWRNVQDMYSTIDKIREGHVPWKRTYFQYTGALPPDPPRWMQEKYELCYRDLRLLLHEQLSSPDFRNLFDYVPYRLFSNAGDRYWSNLMSAEWAWKQADIICDNPANIGCMFVPVIGGSDKTTVSVATGHQEYHPHYISPGNLTSIARRSHGKGLLPSAFLPIPK
;
A
#
# COMPACT_ATOMS: atom_id res chain seq x y z
N TRP A 1 11.20 12.59 -10.17
CA TRP A 1 10.24 13.70 -9.93
C TRP A 1 9.14 13.78 -10.99
N HIS A 2 8.99 12.82 -11.91
CA HIS A 2 7.75 12.75 -12.69
C HIS A 2 6.57 12.51 -11.72
N PRO A 3 5.41 13.16 -11.88
CA PRO A 3 4.93 13.98 -13.00
C PRO A 3 5.19 15.49 -12.84
N PHE A 4 5.99 15.90 -11.86
CA PHE A 4 6.27 17.30 -11.61
C PHE A 4 7.14 17.90 -12.73
N PRO A 5 6.86 19.14 -13.19
CA PRO A 5 7.63 19.79 -14.24
C PRO A 5 9.12 19.98 -13.88
N ASN A 6 9.43 20.19 -12.61
CA ASN A 6 10.80 20.37 -12.13
C ASN A 6 10.94 20.00 -10.64
N ARG A 7 12.19 20.01 -10.15
CA ARG A 7 12.54 19.67 -8.76
C ARG A 7 11.95 20.65 -7.73
N VAL A 8 11.82 21.94 -8.06
CA VAL A 8 11.31 22.96 -7.13
C VAL A 8 9.84 22.67 -6.81
N LEU A 9 9.05 22.41 -7.84
CA LEU A 9 7.63 22.09 -7.69
C LEU A 9 7.41 20.77 -6.96
N TRP A 10 8.22 19.75 -7.25
CA TRP A 10 8.21 18.51 -6.47
C TRP A 10 8.50 18.78 -4.99
N ALA A 11 9.54 19.56 -4.67
CA ALA A 11 9.93 19.85 -3.30
C ALA A 11 8.88 20.69 -2.56
N PHE A 12 8.27 21.66 -3.24
CA PHE A 12 7.15 22.44 -2.69
C PHE A 12 5.96 21.53 -2.37
N SER A 13 5.48 20.73 -3.33
CA SER A 13 4.37 19.80 -3.09
C SER A 13 4.69 18.80 -1.99
N TRP A 14 5.91 18.25 -1.95
CA TRP A 14 6.33 17.35 -0.89
C TRP A 14 6.26 18.03 0.48
N ARG A 15 6.83 19.22 0.62
CA ARG A 15 6.80 19.98 1.89
C ARG A 15 5.36 20.28 2.31
N GLU A 16 4.57 20.91 1.45
CA GLU A 16 3.23 21.37 1.82
C GLU A 16 2.26 20.20 2.07
N PHE A 17 2.31 19.17 1.22
CA PHE A 17 1.36 18.04 1.28
C PHE A 17 1.80 16.96 2.27
N MET A 18 3.08 16.58 2.29
CA MET A 18 3.56 15.45 3.10
C MET A 18 4.12 15.88 4.46
N GLU A 19 4.88 16.96 4.53
CA GLU A 19 5.58 17.35 5.76
C GLU A 19 4.73 18.29 6.64
N VAL A 20 4.21 19.36 6.05
CA VAL A 20 3.44 20.40 6.76
C VAL A 20 1.97 20.02 6.88
N GLN A 21 1.44 19.24 5.92
CA GLN A 21 0.02 18.93 5.81
C GLN A 21 -0.84 20.21 5.85
N ALA A 22 -0.40 21.21 5.09
CA ALA A 22 -0.99 22.53 5.07
C ALA A 22 -2.46 22.47 4.59
N SER A 23 -3.29 23.34 5.14
CA SER A 23 -4.66 23.52 4.63
C SER A 23 -4.64 24.05 3.20
N GLU A 24 -5.71 23.81 2.45
CA GLU A 24 -5.86 24.31 1.08
C GLU A 24 -5.64 25.84 0.99
N ALA A 25 -6.12 26.60 1.97
CA ALA A 25 -5.92 28.04 2.04
C ALA A 25 -4.44 28.44 2.22
N GLN A 26 -3.67 27.67 2.98
CA GLN A 26 -2.23 27.89 3.15
C GLN A 26 -1.45 27.52 1.90
N ILE A 27 -1.82 26.43 1.24
CA ILE A 27 -1.23 26.02 -0.03
C ILE A 27 -1.48 27.09 -1.10
N ALA A 28 -2.69 27.65 -1.16
CA ALA A 28 -3.02 28.74 -2.08
C ALA A 28 -2.07 29.95 -1.88
N GLN A 29 -1.81 30.36 -0.64
CA GLN A 29 -0.85 31.44 -0.35
C GLN A 29 0.57 31.09 -0.83
N GLY A 30 1.00 29.84 -0.67
CA GLY A 30 2.29 29.38 -1.19
C GLY A 30 2.36 29.40 -2.72
N LEU A 31 1.25 29.07 -3.40
CA LEU A 31 1.15 29.15 -4.85
C LEU A 31 1.20 30.61 -5.35
N ASP A 32 0.56 31.55 -4.65
CA ASP A 32 0.62 32.99 -4.98
C ASP A 32 2.07 33.51 -4.93
N ILE A 33 2.85 33.07 -3.93
CA ILE A 33 4.26 33.42 -3.81
C ILE A 33 5.07 32.81 -4.96
N LEU A 34 4.82 31.54 -5.32
CA LEU A 34 5.47 30.91 -6.47
C LEU A 34 5.14 31.61 -7.78
N GLU A 35 3.88 32.02 -7.98
CA GLU A 35 3.44 32.78 -9.15
C GLU A 35 4.17 34.13 -9.22
N ALA A 36 4.21 34.89 -8.13
CA ALA A 36 4.90 36.17 -8.07
C ALA A 36 6.40 36.02 -8.40
N MET A 37 7.07 34.99 -7.87
CA MET A 37 8.47 34.72 -8.21
C MET A 37 8.65 34.33 -9.68
N SER A 38 7.76 33.51 -10.22
CA SER A 38 7.78 33.16 -11.65
C SER A 38 7.66 34.40 -12.53
N LEU A 39 6.72 35.31 -12.23
CA LEU A 39 6.51 36.56 -12.98
C LEU A 39 7.72 37.50 -12.93
N LEU A 40 8.35 37.63 -11.77
CA LEU A 40 9.57 38.43 -11.61
C LEU A 40 10.72 37.87 -12.46
N SER A 41 10.89 36.55 -12.47
CA SER A 41 11.98 35.89 -13.21
C SER A 41 11.75 35.86 -14.73
N SER A 42 10.50 35.92 -15.18
CA SER A 42 10.12 35.79 -16.59
C SER A 42 9.83 37.11 -17.29
N GLY A 43 9.99 38.25 -16.61
CA GLY A 43 9.68 39.58 -17.15
C GLY A 43 8.18 39.78 -17.41
N GLY A 44 7.31 39.18 -16.59
CA GLY A 44 5.86 39.26 -16.74
C GLY A 44 5.24 38.21 -17.67
N ASN A 45 6.02 37.22 -18.13
CA ASN A 45 5.51 36.12 -18.94
C ASN A 45 4.84 35.06 -18.06
N THR A 46 3.55 34.78 -18.34
CA THR A 46 2.71 33.84 -17.59
C THR A 46 2.86 32.38 -18.05
N ASN A 47 3.60 32.11 -19.14
CA ASN A 47 3.76 30.76 -19.68
C ASN A 47 4.52 29.80 -18.74
N ASN A 48 5.22 30.32 -17.73
CA ASN A 48 5.97 29.53 -16.73
C ASN A 48 5.25 29.41 -15.38
N ILE A 49 3.96 29.78 -15.30
CA ILE A 49 3.17 29.57 -14.07
C ILE A 49 2.93 28.07 -13.91
N PRO A 50 3.39 27.46 -12.80
CA PRO A 50 3.41 26.00 -12.65
C PRO A 50 2.04 25.37 -12.37
N TRP A 51 1.23 25.99 -11.51
CA TRP A 51 -0.13 25.58 -11.15
C TRP A 51 -0.98 26.83 -10.97
N ARG A 52 -2.22 26.84 -11.48
CA ARG A 52 -3.11 28.02 -11.38
C ARG A 52 -3.87 28.07 -10.06
N ASN A 53 -3.98 26.93 -9.40
CA ASN A 53 -4.69 26.76 -8.15
C ASN A 53 -4.24 25.46 -7.47
N VAL A 54 -4.73 25.25 -6.26
CA VAL A 54 -4.41 24.06 -5.46
C VAL A 54 -4.87 22.76 -6.15
N GLN A 55 -5.99 22.79 -6.87
CA GLN A 55 -6.50 21.62 -7.59
C GLN A 55 -5.57 21.15 -8.71
N ASP A 56 -4.87 22.05 -9.40
CA ASP A 56 -3.85 21.70 -10.40
C ASP A 56 -2.65 20.99 -9.75
N MET A 57 -2.26 21.44 -8.55
CA MET A 57 -1.22 20.79 -7.75
C MET A 57 -1.67 19.40 -7.33
N TYR A 58 -2.87 19.26 -6.75
CA TYR A 58 -3.43 17.95 -6.37
C TYR A 58 -3.55 17.03 -7.58
N SER A 59 -4.04 17.52 -8.71
CA SER A 59 -4.13 16.74 -9.95
C SER A 59 -2.75 16.30 -10.46
N THR A 60 -1.69 17.04 -10.12
CA THR A 60 -0.31 16.64 -10.45
C THR A 60 0.21 15.60 -9.47
N ILE A 61 -0.09 15.72 -8.18
CA ILE A 61 0.20 14.69 -7.16
C ILE A 61 -0.54 13.38 -7.52
N ASP A 62 -1.81 13.45 -7.90
CA ASP A 62 -2.60 12.28 -8.29
C ASP A 62 -2.11 11.60 -9.58
N LYS A 63 -1.36 12.32 -10.43
CA LYS A 63 -0.69 11.75 -11.61
C LYS A 63 0.57 10.96 -11.27
N ILE A 64 1.02 10.93 -10.01
CA ILE A 64 2.15 10.11 -9.57
C ILE A 64 1.81 8.64 -9.85
N ARG A 65 2.37 8.12 -10.94
CA ARG A 65 2.23 6.71 -11.35
C ARG A 65 3.12 5.78 -10.52
N GLU A 66 4.12 6.36 -9.84
CA GLU A 66 5.01 5.63 -8.95
C GLU A 66 4.25 5.20 -7.69
N GLY A 67 3.69 4.00 -7.80
CA GLY A 67 3.60 3.07 -6.69
C GLY A 67 2.53 3.37 -5.66
N HIS A 68 1.25 3.27 -6.04
CA HIS A 68 0.32 2.51 -5.21
C HIS A 68 -0.92 2.05 -5.99
N VAL A 69 -1.29 0.79 -5.78
CA VAL A 69 -2.63 0.29 -6.10
C VAL A 69 -3.67 1.17 -5.39
N PRO A 70 -4.67 1.74 -6.11
CA PRO A 70 -5.62 2.67 -5.52
C PRO A 70 -6.52 1.97 -4.50
N TRP A 71 -6.92 2.74 -3.49
CA TRP A 71 -7.96 2.34 -2.55
C TRP A 71 -9.33 2.42 -3.23
N LYS A 72 -10.12 1.38 -2.99
CA LYS A 72 -11.52 1.26 -3.36
C LYS A 72 -12.35 1.22 -2.09
N ARG A 73 -13.60 1.68 -2.21
CA ARG A 73 -14.58 1.67 -1.13
C ARG A 73 -15.78 0.87 -1.60
N THR A 74 -16.25 -0.02 -0.75
CA THR A 74 -17.53 -0.67 -0.94
C THR A 74 -18.29 -0.61 0.37
N TYR A 75 -19.61 -0.77 0.30
CA TYR A 75 -20.44 -0.79 1.48
C TYR A 75 -21.18 -2.10 1.56
N PHE A 76 -21.33 -2.61 2.77
CA PHE A 76 -22.05 -3.85 3.03
C PHE A 76 -22.81 -3.76 4.35
N GLN A 77 -23.81 -4.61 4.48
CA GLN A 77 -24.66 -4.72 5.66
C GLN A 77 -24.98 -6.20 5.85
N TYR A 78 -25.32 -6.59 7.08
CA TYR A 78 -25.82 -7.93 7.35
C TYR A 78 -27.10 -8.22 6.57
N THR A 79 -27.13 -9.34 5.84
CA THR A 79 -28.26 -9.75 4.97
C THR A 79 -29.01 -10.98 5.49
N GLY A 80 -28.65 -11.48 6.66
CA GLY A 80 -29.28 -12.66 7.27
C GLY A 80 -30.60 -12.33 7.97
N ALA A 81 -31.22 -13.36 8.56
CA ALA A 81 -32.46 -13.20 9.32
C ALA A 81 -32.23 -12.36 10.59
N LEU A 82 -33.08 -11.36 10.80
CA LEU A 82 -33.03 -10.48 11.97
C LEU A 82 -33.85 -11.07 13.11
N PRO A 83 -33.33 -11.09 14.35
CA PRO A 83 -34.15 -11.40 15.53
C PRO A 83 -35.15 -10.26 15.80
N PRO A 84 -36.18 -10.47 16.65
CA PRO A 84 -37.21 -9.46 16.94
C PRO A 84 -36.67 -8.13 17.48
N ASP A 85 -35.54 -8.16 18.18
CA ASP A 85 -34.78 -6.98 18.62
C ASP A 85 -33.35 -7.07 18.06
N PRO A 86 -33.13 -6.61 16.81
CA PRO A 86 -31.85 -6.78 16.15
C PRO A 86 -30.79 -5.85 16.73
N PRO A 87 -29.61 -6.38 17.12
CA PRO A 87 -28.52 -5.54 17.58
C PRO A 87 -28.09 -4.57 16.47
N ARG A 88 -27.54 -3.41 16.89
CA ARG A 88 -27.22 -2.30 16.00
C ARG A 88 -26.33 -2.74 14.83
N TRP A 89 -25.35 -3.60 15.06
CA TRP A 89 -24.47 -4.07 14.00
C TRP A 89 -25.15 -4.82 12.85
N MET A 90 -26.31 -5.45 13.08
CA MET A 90 -27.05 -6.11 11.99
C MET A 90 -27.79 -5.11 11.09
N GLN A 91 -28.06 -3.91 11.60
CA GLN A 91 -28.83 -2.87 10.91
C GLN A 91 -27.93 -1.80 10.29
N GLU A 92 -26.67 -1.72 10.72
CA GLU A 92 -25.71 -0.73 10.24
C GLU A 92 -25.10 -1.11 8.89
N LYS A 93 -24.85 -0.07 8.09
CA LYS A 93 -24.09 -0.15 6.85
C LYS A 93 -22.63 0.16 7.15
N TYR A 94 -21.76 -0.78 6.83
CA TYR A 94 -20.32 -0.67 7.01
C TYR A 94 -19.62 -0.26 5.72
N GLU A 95 -18.60 0.58 5.84
CA GLU A 95 -17.67 0.91 4.77
C GLU A 95 -16.44 -0.02 4.84
N LEU A 96 -16.13 -0.68 3.74
CA LEU A 96 -14.88 -1.41 3.53
C LEU A 96 -13.99 -0.62 2.59
N CYS A 97 -12.85 -0.18 3.12
CA CYS A 97 -11.76 0.38 2.32
C CYS A 97 -10.76 -0.73 2.00
N TYR A 98 -10.51 -1.00 0.71
CA TYR A 98 -9.65 -2.10 0.29
C TYR A 98 -8.87 -1.81 -1.01
N ARG A 99 -7.84 -2.59 -1.30
CA ARG A 99 -7.03 -2.54 -2.52
C ARG A 99 -7.10 -3.86 -3.28
N ASP A 100 -6.79 -3.82 -4.57
CA ASP A 100 -6.64 -5.05 -5.36
C ASP A 100 -5.39 -5.82 -4.91
N LEU A 101 -5.61 -6.97 -4.27
CA LEU A 101 -4.54 -7.80 -3.71
C LEU A 101 -3.56 -8.27 -4.79
N ARG A 102 -4.06 -8.60 -5.98
CA ARG A 102 -3.23 -9.11 -7.07
C ARG A 102 -2.31 -8.02 -7.58
N LEU A 103 -2.82 -6.80 -7.75
CA LEU A 103 -1.99 -5.67 -8.16
C LEU A 103 -0.94 -5.33 -7.08
N LEU A 104 -1.28 -5.45 -5.79
CA LEU A 104 -0.32 -5.20 -4.70
C LEU A 104 0.81 -6.22 -4.74
N LEU A 105 0.48 -7.50 -4.93
CA LEU A 105 1.48 -8.55 -5.07
C LEU A 105 2.36 -8.33 -6.31
N HIS A 106 1.78 -7.95 -7.45
CA HIS A 106 2.57 -7.62 -8.65
C HIS A 106 3.51 -6.44 -8.42
N GLU A 107 3.06 -5.39 -7.72
CA GLU A 107 3.89 -4.24 -7.34
C GLU A 107 5.07 -4.70 -6.46
N GLN A 108 4.82 -5.55 -5.46
CA GLN A 108 5.86 -6.09 -4.58
C GLN A 108 6.85 -6.98 -5.34
N LEU A 109 6.36 -7.86 -6.22
CA LEU A 109 7.18 -8.78 -7.02
C LEU A 109 8.02 -8.06 -8.08
N SER A 110 7.54 -6.92 -8.57
CA SER A 110 8.24 -6.11 -9.56
C SER A 110 9.25 -5.14 -8.93
N SER A 111 9.31 -5.06 -7.60
CA SER A 111 10.20 -4.13 -6.91
C SER A 111 11.66 -4.60 -6.96
N PRO A 112 12.58 -3.80 -7.52
CA PRO A 112 14.01 -4.14 -7.53
C PRO A 112 14.62 -4.17 -6.12
N ASP A 113 13.99 -3.51 -5.14
CA ASP A 113 14.45 -3.46 -3.75
C ASP A 113 14.55 -4.86 -3.11
N PHE A 114 13.77 -5.82 -3.61
CA PHE A 114 13.73 -7.18 -3.05
C PHE A 114 14.59 -8.19 -3.81
N ARG A 115 15.38 -7.77 -4.80
CA ARG A 115 16.15 -8.68 -5.67
C ARG A 115 16.99 -9.71 -4.90
N ASN A 116 17.62 -9.30 -3.79
CA ASN A 116 18.48 -10.15 -2.95
C ASN A 116 17.79 -10.63 -1.66
N LEU A 117 16.49 -10.35 -1.51
CA LEU A 117 15.72 -10.63 -0.30
C LEU A 117 14.48 -11.48 -0.64
N PHE A 118 14.58 -12.30 -1.68
CA PHE A 118 13.50 -13.06 -2.28
C PHE A 118 13.95 -14.50 -2.57
N ASP A 119 13.17 -15.46 -2.07
CA ASP A 119 13.40 -16.89 -2.24
C ASP A 119 12.52 -17.44 -3.38
N TYR A 120 13.14 -17.78 -4.53
CA TYR A 120 12.42 -18.23 -5.73
C TYR A 120 11.89 -19.66 -5.64
N VAL A 121 12.54 -20.49 -4.83
CA VAL A 121 12.20 -21.91 -4.65
C VAL A 121 12.18 -22.26 -3.17
N PRO A 122 11.36 -23.24 -2.75
CA PRO A 122 11.45 -23.77 -1.40
C PRO A 122 12.84 -24.35 -1.14
N TYR A 123 13.30 -24.24 0.10
CA TYR A 123 14.59 -24.77 0.53
C TYR A 123 14.50 -25.40 1.91
N ARG A 124 15.51 -26.21 2.24
CA ARG A 124 15.67 -26.79 3.57
C ARG A 124 16.98 -26.30 4.15
N LEU A 125 16.91 -25.65 5.30
CA LEU A 125 18.09 -25.10 5.99
C LEU A 125 18.49 -26.05 7.13
N PHE A 126 19.75 -26.45 7.16
CA PHE A 126 20.29 -27.35 8.20
C PHE A 126 21.53 -26.73 8.87
N SER A 127 21.77 -27.01 10.15
CA SER A 127 23.06 -26.71 10.79
C SER A 127 24.14 -27.70 10.32
N ASN A 128 25.39 -27.39 10.65
CA ASN A 128 26.51 -28.31 10.51
C ASN A 128 26.31 -29.63 11.28
N ALA A 129 25.48 -29.63 12.34
CA ALA A 129 25.15 -30.83 13.10
C ALA A 129 24.01 -31.66 12.46
N GLY A 130 23.38 -31.15 11.38
CA GLY A 130 22.27 -31.81 10.68
C GLY A 130 20.88 -31.43 11.18
N ASP A 131 20.77 -30.50 12.14
CA ASP A 131 19.48 -30.08 12.69
C ASP A 131 18.74 -29.16 11.71
N ARG A 132 17.42 -29.34 11.60
CA ARG A 132 16.57 -28.54 10.70
C ARG A 132 16.25 -27.17 11.30
N TYR A 133 16.39 -26.12 10.48
CA TYR A 133 16.00 -24.75 10.81
C TYR A 133 14.90 -24.23 9.88
N TRP A 134 14.10 -23.32 10.43
CA TRP A 134 13.07 -22.57 9.73
C TRP A 134 13.24 -21.08 10.01
N SER A 135 13.39 -20.29 8.96
CA SER A 135 13.68 -18.84 9.05
C SER A 135 12.71 -18.00 8.21
N ASN A 136 12.36 -18.48 7.03
CA ASN A 136 11.42 -17.85 6.10
C ASN A 136 10.33 -18.85 5.71
N LEU A 137 9.21 -18.36 5.17
CA LEU A 137 8.11 -19.23 4.76
C LEU A 137 8.54 -20.26 3.69
N MET A 138 9.42 -19.87 2.77
CA MET A 138 9.99 -20.80 1.77
C MET A 138 10.93 -21.85 2.36
N SER A 139 11.39 -21.69 3.61
CA SER A 139 12.13 -22.74 4.33
C SER A 139 11.23 -23.81 4.98
N ALA A 140 9.92 -23.54 5.04
CA ALA A 140 8.94 -24.40 5.69
C ALA A 140 8.64 -25.65 4.86
N GLU A 141 8.36 -26.75 5.56
CA GLU A 141 7.98 -28.01 4.92
C GLU A 141 6.67 -27.88 4.13
N TRP A 142 5.78 -26.99 4.56
CA TRP A 142 4.55 -26.68 3.84
C TRP A 142 4.84 -26.13 2.43
N ALA A 143 5.77 -25.16 2.29
CA ALA A 143 6.08 -24.56 0.99
C ALA A 143 6.69 -25.59 0.03
N TRP A 144 7.50 -26.51 0.56
CA TRP A 144 8.06 -27.63 -0.20
C TRP A 144 6.96 -28.54 -0.76
N LYS A 145 6.06 -29.01 0.11
CA LYS A 145 4.94 -29.87 -0.29
C LYS A 145 4.01 -29.21 -1.32
N GLN A 146 3.79 -27.90 -1.19
CA GLN A 146 2.99 -27.17 -2.18
C GLN A 146 3.69 -27.11 -3.54
N ALA A 147 5.01 -26.89 -3.58
CA ALA A 147 5.75 -26.91 -4.82
C ALA A 147 5.71 -28.29 -5.50
N ASP A 148 5.85 -29.39 -4.75
CA ASP A 148 5.72 -30.75 -5.29
C ASP A 148 4.35 -30.96 -5.96
N ILE A 149 3.25 -30.61 -5.27
CA ILE A 149 1.88 -30.71 -5.82
C ILE A 149 1.71 -29.86 -7.09
N ILE A 150 2.29 -28.66 -7.12
CA ILE A 150 2.19 -27.76 -8.28
C ILE A 150 2.97 -28.33 -9.48
N CYS A 151 4.13 -28.95 -9.22
CA CYS A 151 4.99 -29.54 -10.24
C CYS A 151 4.41 -30.81 -10.87
N ASP A 152 3.49 -31.51 -10.21
CA ASP A 152 2.80 -32.67 -10.78
C ASP A 152 2.00 -32.33 -12.06
N ASN A 153 1.63 -31.06 -12.26
CA ASN A 153 1.01 -30.58 -13.49
C ASN A 153 2.06 -30.09 -14.50
N PRO A 154 2.23 -30.75 -15.66
CA PRO A 154 3.19 -30.33 -16.69
C PRO A 154 2.97 -28.91 -17.24
N ALA A 155 1.75 -28.36 -17.14
CA ALA A 155 1.47 -26.99 -17.56
C ALA A 155 2.17 -25.93 -16.69
N ASN A 156 2.65 -26.32 -15.50
CA ASN A 156 3.32 -25.43 -14.56
C ASN A 156 4.85 -25.45 -14.70
N ILE A 157 5.40 -26.12 -15.72
CA ILE A 157 6.85 -26.12 -15.98
C ILE A 157 7.33 -24.68 -16.20
N GLY A 158 8.33 -24.27 -15.40
CA GLY A 158 8.88 -22.90 -15.44
C GLY A 158 8.07 -21.87 -14.64
N CYS A 159 6.95 -22.25 -14.02
CA CYS A 159 6.23 -21.39 -13.10
C CYS A 159 6.94 -21.30 -11.74
N MET A 160 6.78 -20.16 -11.08
CA MET A 160 7.24 -19.94 -9.72
C MET A 160 6.07 -20.04 -8.74
N PHE A 161 6.25 -20.81 -7.67
CA PHE A 161 5.31 -20.82 -6.56
C PHE A 161 5.41 -19.52 -5.76
N VAL A 162 4.31 -18.76 -5.70
CA VAL A 162 4.20 -17.52 -4.94
C VAL A 162 3.13 -17.67 -3.86
N PRO A 163 3.51 -18.14 -2.65
CA PRO A 163 2.58 -18.13 -1.53
C PRO A 163 2.19 -16.68 -1.16
N VAL A 164 0.98 -16.51 -0.64
CA VAL A 164 0.47 -15.20 -0.19
C VAL A 164 0.28 -15.27 1.32
N ILE A 165 0.90 -14.34 2.05
CA ILE A 165 0.73 -14.19 3.49
C ILE A 165 -0.23 -13.03 3.72
N GLY A 166 -1.32 -13.31 4.44
CA GLY A 166 -2.24 -12.32 4.96
C GLY A 166 -2.15 -12.27 6.48
N GLY A 167 -2.24 -11.08 7.05
CA GLY A 167 -2.28 -10.88 8.50
C GLY A 167 -3.21 -9.74 8.84
N SER A 168 -3.96 -9.87 9.93
CA SER A 168 -4.80 -8.79 10.42
C SER A 168 -4.68 -8.71 11.93
N ASP A 169 -4.59 -7.49 12.43
CA ASP A 169 -4.55 -7.21 13.86
C ASP A 169 -5.50 -6.06 14.19
N LYS A 170 -6.01 -6.01 15.42
CA LYS A 170 -6.89 -4.91 15.84
C LYS A 170 -6.05 -3.66 16.06
N THR A 171 -6.36 -2.58 15.35
CA THR A 171 -5.71 -1.29 15.61
C THR A 171 -6.73 -0.20 15.88
N THR A 172 -6.42 0.68 16.83
CA THR A 172 -7.22 1.88 17.09
C THR A 172 -6.61 3.01 16.28
N VAL A 173 -7.36 3.64 15.37
CA VAL A 173 -6.81 4.72 14.53
C VAL A 173 -7.44 6.05 14.92
N SER A 174 -6.62 6.82 15.65
CA SER A 174 -6.83 8.20 16.10
C SER A 174 -7.86 8.41 17.21
N VAL A 175 -7.49 9.31 18.13
CA VAL A 175 -8.33 9.81 19.24
C VAL A 175 -9.16 11.03 18.77
N ALA A 176 -8.82 11.65 17.63
CA ALA A 176 -9.31 12.97 17.23
C ALA A 176 -10.48 12.98 16.23
N THR A 177 -10.66 11.93 15.42
CA THR A 177 -11.73 11.86 14.39
C THR A 177 -12.74 10.75 14.66
N GLY A 178 -13.09 10.56 15.93
CA GLY A 178 -14.30 9.84 16.35
C GLY A 178 -14.21 8.32 16.30
N HIS A 179 -13.60 7.70 17.32
CA HIS A 179 -13.86 6.32 17.80
C HIS A 179 -14.15 5.20 16.75
N GLN A 180 -13.58 5.28 15.54
CA GLN A 180 -13.67 4.21 14.55
C GLN A 180 -12.49 3.26 14.75
N GLU A 181 -12.81 2.04 15.16
CA GLU A 181 -11.85 0.94 15.26
C GLU A 181 -11.98 0.07 14.01
N TYR A 182 -10.84 -0.39 13.49
CA TYR A 182 -10.81 -1.31 12.37
C TYR A 182 -9.66 -2.31 12.53
N HIS A 183 -9.78 -3.46 11.86
CA HIS A 183 -8.64 -4.35 11.71
C HIS A 183 -7.98 -4.06 10.35
N PRO A 184 -6.78 -3.45 10.31
CA PRO A 184 -5.99 -3.45 9.09
C PRO A 184 -5.70 -4.91 8.69
N HIS A 185 -5.90 -5.20 7.42
CA HIS A 185 -5.39 -6.40 6.78
C HIS A 185 -4.12 -6.02 6.03
N TYR A 186 -3.07 -6.82 6.18
CA TYR A 186 -1.81 -6.67 5.49
C TYR A 186 -1.52 -7.89 4.62
N ILE A 187 -0.85 -7.67 3.49
CA ILE A 187 -0.49 -8.71 2.55
C ILE A 187 1.00 -8.65 2.18
N SER A 188 1.59 -9.81 1.92
CA SER A 188 2.98 -9.94 1.47
C SER A 188 3.17 -11.24 0.66
N PRO A 189 3.99 -11.24 -0.41
CA PRO A 189 4.47 -12.48 -1.02
C PRO A 189 5.28 -13.28 0.01
N GLY A 190 4.99 -14.57 0.09
CA GLY A 190 5.63 -15.52 1.00
C GLY A 190 7.12 -15.76 0.69
N ASN A 191 7.52 -15.50 -0.55
CA ASN A 191 8.91 -15.56 -1.02
C ASN A 191 9.81 -14.48 -0.41
N LEU A 192 9.26 -13.37 0.07
CA LEU A 192 10.08 -12.35 0.72
C LEU A 192 10.69 -12.91 2.00
N THR A 193 11.95 -12.57 2.23
CA THR A 193 12.61 -12.89 3.49
C THR A 193 11.96 -12.12 4.64
N SER A 194 12.11 -12.63 5.86
CA SER A 194 11.71 -11.93 7.08
C SER A 194 12.36 -10.54 7.20
N ILE A 195 13.60 -10.39 6.72
CA ILE A 195 14.31 -9.11 6.64
C ILE A 195 13.58 -8.15 5.70
N ALA A 196 13.24 -8.56 4.47
CA ALA A 196 12.48 -7.72 3.54
C ALA A 196 11.12 -7.26 4.08
N ARG A 197 10.46 -8.09 4.89
CA ARG A 197 9.18 -7.70 5.52
C ARG A 197 9.33 -6.73 6.68
N ARG A 198 10.47 -6.75 7.36
CA ARG A 198 10.75 -5.95 8.56
C ARG A 198 11.59 -4.70 8.28
N SER A 199 12.18 -4.58 7.10
CA SER A 199 12.94 -3.40 6.69
C SER A 199 12.03 -2.24 6.31
N HIS A 200 12.61 -1.05 6.23
CA HIS A 200 11.94 0.10 5.61
C HIS A 200 11.73 -0.20 4.12
N GLY A 201 10.51 -0.58 3.75
CA GLY A 201 10.16 -0.92 2.37
C GLY A 201 8.74 -1.45 2.23
N LYS A 202 8.32 -1.72 0.99
CA LYS A 202 6.98 -2.23 0.66
C LYS A 202 6.84 -3.75 0.86
N GLY A 203 7.54 -4.33 1.84
CA GLY A 203 7.58 -5.79 2.05
C GLY A 203 6.29 -6.33 2.67
N LEU A 204 5.55 -5.49 3.39
CA LEU A 204 4.23 -5.74 3.94
C LEU A 204 3.34 -4.53 3.63
N LEU A 205 2.22 -4.74 2.94
CA LEU A 205 1.35 -3.65 2.48
C LEU A 205 -0.05 -3.78 3.07
N PRO A 206 -0.66 -2.69 3.59
CA PRO A 206 -2.04 -2.74 4.06
C PRO A 206 -2.98 -2.93 2.87
N SER A 207 -3.81 -3.96 2.84
CA SER A 207 -4.70 -4.22 1.72
C SER A 207 -6.17 -3.92 2.01
N ALA A 208 -6.58 -3.89 3.27
CA ALA A 208 -7.94 -3.53 3.66
C ALA A 208 -7.99 -2.93 5.07
N PHE A 209 -9.03 -2.16 5.35
CA PHE A 209 -9.42 -1.76 6.70
C PHE A 209 -10.78 -2.40 6.99
N LEU A 210 -10.75 -3.47 7.78
CA LEU A 210 -11.94 -4.25 8.10
C LEU A 210 -12.72 -3.54 9.22
N PRO A 211 -13.97 -3.14 8.97
CA PRO A 211 -14.77 -2.44 9.97
C PRO A 211 -15.09 -3.38 11.14
N ILE A 212 -15.11 -2.85 12.36
CA ILE A 212 -15.48 -3.60 13.56
C ILE A 212 -16.96 -3.33 13.86
N PRO A 213 -17.84 -4.35 13.75
CA PRO A 213 -19.22 -4.21 14.19
C PRO A 213 -19.27 -3.98 15.71
N LYS A 214 -20.09 -3.02 16.14
CA LYS A 214 -20.30 -2.67 17.55
C LYS A 214 -21.69 -3.06 18.01
#